data_AF-A0A528TXS0-F1
#
_entry.id   AF-A0A528TXS0-F1
#
_cell.length_a   1.000
_cell.length_b   1.000
_cell.length_c   1.000
_cell.angle_alpha   90.00
_cell.angle_beta   90.00
_cell.angle_gamma   90.00
#
_symmetry.space_group_name_H-M   'P 1'
#
loop_
_entity.id
_entity.type
_entity.pdbx_description
1 polymer ?
#
loop_
_entity_poly.entity_id
_entity_poly.type
_entity_poly.pdbx_seq_one_letter_code
_entity_poly.pdbx_strand_id
1 'polypeptide(L)' 'PVEDIYQELRARSANEGVTDIALMTGVATKGVQGLQAPGSFVLHRIGDAVASRDIYSSIYEAYRLCSQL' A
#
# COMPACT_ATOMS: atom_id res chain seq x y z
N PRO A 1 -10.81 -9.61 -8.39
CA PRO A 1 -10.58 -9.60 -9.87
C PRO A 1 -9.10 -9.49 -10.31
N VAL A 2 -8.20 -8.94 -9.49
CA VAL A 2 -6.78 -8.74 -9.84
C VAL A 2 -5.81 -9.46 -8.89
N GLU A 3 -6.25 -10.59 -8.31
CA GLU A 3 -5.49 -11.31 -7.28
C GLU A 3 -4.17 -11.85 -7.84
N ASP A 4 -4.16 -12.41 -9.06
CA ASP A 4 -2.94 -12.96 -9.67
C ASP A 4 -1.86 -11.88 -9.86
N ILE A 5 -2.26 -10.70 -10.34
CA ILE A 5 -1.37 -9.53 -10.50
C ILE A 5 -0.86 -9.08 -9.13
N TYR A 6 -1.73 -9.04 -8.12
CA TYR A 6 -1.32 -8.69 -6.76
C TYR A 6 -0.28 -9.67 -6.22
N GLN A 7 -0.47 -10.97 -6.39
CA GLN A 7 0.47 -11.99 -5.92
C GLN A 7 1.83 -11.91 -6.65
N GLU A 8 1.82 -11.64 -7.96
CA GLU A 8 3.05 -11.43 -8.73
C GLU A 8 3.85 -10.20 -8.22
N LEU A 9 3.15 -9.08 -8.01
CA LEU A 9 3.77 -7.86 -7.50
C LEU A 9 4.21 -8.00 -6.05
N ARG A 10 3.44 -8.72 -5.23
CA ARG A 10 3.73 -8.96 -3.81
C ARG A 10 5.08 -9.63 -3.63
N ALA A 11 5.35 -10.67 -4.41
CA ALA A 11 6.62 -11.40 -4.37
C ALA A 11 7.85 -10.55 -4.74
N ARG A 12 7.63 -9.43 -5.44
CA ARG A 12 8.68 -8.50 -5.89
C ARG A 12 8.77 -7.22 -5.06
N SER A 13 7.79 -6.99 -4.19
CA SER A 13 7.70 -5.80 -3.34
C SER A 13 8.62 -5.91 -2.13
N ALA A 14 9.20 -4.78 -1.70
CA ALA A 14 10.09 -4.72 -0.54
C ALA A 14 9.37 -4.99 0.79
N ASN A 15 8.05 -4.90 0.82
CA ASN A 15 7.21 -5.09 2.02
C ASN A 15 6.37 -6.38 1.97
N GLU A 16 6.58 -7.25 0.98
CA GLU A 16 5.82 -8.51 0.80
C GLU A 16 4.29 -8.33 0.86
N GLY A 17 3.79 -7.16 0.41
CA GLY A 17 2.37 -6.79 0.46
C GLY A 17 1.81 -6.49 1.85
N VAL A 18 2.64 -6.45 2.90
CA VAL A 18 2.24 -6.05 4.25
C VAL A 18 2.12 -4.53 4.31
N THR A 19 0.89 -4.05 4.42
CA THR A 19 0.61 -2.63 4.67
C THR A 19 0.62 -2.35 6.17
N ASP A 20 1.41 -1.36 6.58
CA ASP A 20 1.38 -0.86 7.94
C ASP A 20 0.12 -0.02 8.16
N ILE A 21 -0.83 -0.54 8.94
CA ILE A 21 -2.11 0.12 9.22
C ILE A 21 -1.88 1.37 10.09
N ALA A 22 -0.82 1.42 10.89
CA ALA A 22 -0.52 2.59 11.73
C ALA A 22 -0.21 3.83 10.87
N LEU A 23 0.49 3.62 9.75
CA LEU A 23 0.69 4.60 8.66
C LEU A 23 -0.65 5.03 8.04
N MET A 24 -1.59 4.13 7.82
CA MET A 24 -2.90 4.54 7.28
C MET A 24 -3.73 5.38 8.26
N THR A 25 -3.51 5.19 9.56
CA THR A 25 -4.21 5.93 10.64
C THR A 25 -3.54 7.25 11.04
N GLY A 26 -2.35 7.57 10.53
CA GLY A 26 -1.64 8.80 10.90
C GLY A 26 -1.00 8.78 12.28
N VAL A 27 -0.95 7.60 12.91
CA VAL A 27 -0.37 7.40 14.25
C VAL A 27 1.15 7.28 14.18
N ALA A 28 1.70 6.94 13.01
CA ALA A 28 3.14 6.85 12.79
C ALA A 28 3.53 7.45 11.42
N THR A 29 4.39 8.46 11.43
CA THR A 29 5.16 8.85 10.24
C THR A 29 6.37 7.94 10.15
N LYS A 30 6.33 7.00 9.20
CA LYS A 30 7.50 6.17 8.92
C LYS A 30 8.41 6.99 8.00
N GLY A 31 9.28 7.81 8.57
CA GLY A 31 10.27 8.56 7.79
C GLY A 31 11.03 7.60 6.88
N VAL A 32 10.74 7.68 5.57
CA VAL A 32 11.26 6.88 4.44
C VAL A 32 12.17 5.75 4.92
N GLN A 33 11.59 4.69 5.51
CA GLN A 33 12.42 3.68 6.14
C GLN A 33 13.11 2.86 5.07
N GLY A 34 14.38 3.19 4.88
CA GLY A 34 15.31 2.56 3.95
C GLY A 34 15.25 3.22 2.58
N LEU A 35 16.35 3.84 2.17
CA LEU A 35 16.63 4.04 0.76
C LEU A 35 16.46 2.68 0.07
N GLN A 36 15.32 2.53 -0.57
CA GLN A 36 14.95 1.40 -1.41
C GLN A 36 16.10 1.19 -2.38
N ALA A 37 16.70 -0.02 -2.39
CA ALA A 37 17.70 -0.36 -3.39
C ALA A 37 17.13 -0.02 -4.78
N PRO A 38 17.90 0.57 -5.70
CA PRO A 38 17.39 1.03 -6.98
C PRO A 38 16.59 -0.08 -7.66
N GLY A 39 15.31 0.19 -7.95
CA GLY A 39 14.36 -0.77 -8.53
C GLY A 39 13.45 -1.51 -7.54
N SER A 40 13.55 -1.26 -6.23
CA SER A 40 12.56 -1.75 -5.26
C SER A 40 11.37 -0.81 -5.13
N PHE A 41 10.22 -1.37 -4.77
CA PHE A 41 8.96 -0.66 -4.58
C PHE A 41 8.20 -1.24 -3.38
N VAL A 42 7.34 -0.43 -2.78
CA VAL A 42 6.40 -0.85 -1.73
C VAL A 42 5.03 -1.08 -2.35
N LEU A 43 4.37 -2.20 -2.02
CA LEU A 43 3.05 -2.55 -2.51
C LEU A 43 2.02 -2.43 -1.38
N HIS A 44 1.03 -1.56 -1.56
CA HIS A 44 -0.09 -1.41 -0.64
C HIS A 44 -1.39 -1.91 -1.27
N ARG A 45 -2.11 -2.77 -0.55
CA ARG A 45 -3.49 -3.13 -0.89
C ARG A 45 -4.43 -2.12 -0.22
N ILE A 46 -5.24 -1.43 -1.01
CA ILE A 46 -6.24 -0.45 -0.56
C ILE A 46 -7.62 -0.85 -1.08
N GLY A 47 -8.66 -0.47 -0.34
CA GLY A 47 -10.04 -0.78 -0.68
C GLY A 47 -10.43 -2.26 -0.56
N ASP A 48 -11.75 -2.51 -0.64
CA ASP A 48 -12.30 -3.85 -0.76
C ASP A 48 -12.44 -4.26 -2.23
N ALA A 49 -11.62 -5.23 -2.65
CA ALA A 49 -11.61 -5.78 -4.01
C ALA A 49 -12.86 -6.60 -4.35
N VAL A 50 -13.76 -6.84 -3.39
CA VAL A 50 -14.95 -7.69 -3.53
C VAL A 50 -16.21 -6.89 -3.83
N ALA A 51 -16.39 -5.69 -3.25
CA ALA A 51 -17.65 -4.96 -3.37
C ALA A 51 -17.66 -3.81 -4.40
N SER A 52 -16.51 -3.29 -4.84
CA SER A 52 -16.42 -2.10 -5.71
C SER A 52 -17.20 -0.86 -5.24
N ARG A 53 -17.69 -0.87 -3.98
CA ARG A 53 -18.47 0.20 -3.31
C ARG A 53 -17.60 1.24 -2.62
N ASP A 54 -16.29 1.05 -2.68
CA ASP A 54 -15.31 1.73 -1.84
C ASP A 54 -14.28 2.54 -2.65
N ILE A 55 -14.63 3.02 -3.84
CA ILE A 55 -13.68 3.79 -4.68
C ILE A 55 -13.25 5.08 -3.97
N TYR A 56 -14.20 5.81 -3.36
CA TYR A 56 -13.89 7.05 -2.63
C TYR A 56 -13.04 6.80 -1.38
N SER A 57 -13.35 5.77 -0.61
CA SER A 57 -12.55 5.34 0.55
C SER A 57 -11.16 4.89 0.12
N SER A 58 -11.03 4.12 -0.96
CA SER A 58 -9.75 3.69 -1.53
C SER A 58 -8.87 4.86 -1.99
N ILE A 59 -9.46 5.86 -2.67
CA ILE A 59 -8.73 7.07 -3.08
C ILE A 59 -8.22 7.82 -1.85
N TYR A 60 -9.05 7.91 -0.80
CA TYR A 60 -8.66 8.60 0.43
C TYR A 60 -7.59 7.84 1.23
N GLU A 61 -7.63 6.51 1.22
CA GLU A 61 -6.58 5.64 1.74
C GLU A 61 -5.25 5.83 1.01
N ALA A 62 -5.28 5.88 -0.34
CA ALA A 62 -4.10 6.17 -1.16
C ALA A 62 -3.51 7.53 -0.82
N TYR A 63 -4.35 8.56 -0.69
CA TYR A 63 -3.90 9.91 -0.32
C TYR A 63 -3.20 9.92 1.04
N ARG A 64 -3.78 9.27 2.06
CA ARG A 64 -3.17 9.21 3.40
C ARG A 64 -1.80 8.51 3.38
N LEU A 65 -1.70 7.38 2.67
CA LEU A 65 -0.43 6.68 2.48
C LEU A 65 0.60 7.60 1.82
N CYS A 66 0.27 8.21 0.69
CA CYS A 66 1.17 9.11 -0.04
C CYS A 66 1.57 10.36 0.75
N SER A 67 0.73 10.85 1.67
CA SER A 67 1.04 12.01 2.51
C SER A 67 1.97 11.71 3.68
N GLN A 68 2.15 10.42 4.03
CA GLN A 68 2.92 9.99 5.20
C GLN A 68 4.20 9.22 4.85
N LEU A 69 4.35 8.81 3.59
CA LEU A 69 5.60 8.33 3.00
C LEU A 69 6.58 9.50 2.83
#